data_AF-A0AAW3BTU5-F1
#
_entry.id   AF-A0AAW3BTU5-F1
#
_cell.length_a   1.000
_cell.length_b   1.000
_cell.length_c   1.000
_cell.angle_alpha   90.00
_cell.angle_beta   90.00
_cell.angle_gamma   90.00
#
_symmetry.space_group_name_H-M   'P 1'
#
loop_
_entity.id
_entity.type
_entity.pdbx_description
1 polymer ?
#
loop_
_entity_poly.entity_id
_entity_poly.type
_entity_poly.pdbx_seq_one_letter_code
_entity_poly.pdbx_strand_id
1 'polypeptide(L)' 'MLKTHTQGLATVAVDGSVYEKVPSFQRLYQECITGILGPTSNAKVVLQKDGSGVGAAMICALAANQK' A
#
# COMPACT_ATOMS: atom_id res chain seq x y z
N MET A 1 -8.35 18.42 -23.32
CA MET A 1 -7.80 17.16 -22.78
C MET A 1 -8.41 16.94 -21.40
N LEU A 2 -9.37 16.01 -21.28
CA LEU A 2 -10.03 15.71 -20.02
C LEU A 2 -9.02 15.04 -19.09
N LYS A 3 -8.53 15.75 -18.05
CA LYS A 3 -8.02 15.09 -16.85
C LYS A 3 -9.22 14.41 -16.22
N THR A 4 -9.41 13.12 -16.49
CA THR A 4 -10.27 12.28 -15.65
C THR A 4 -9.74 12.43 -14.23
N HIS A 5 -10.50 13.14 -13.41
CA HIS A 5 -10.17 13.38 -12.01
C HIS A 5 -10.36 12.06 -11.25
N THR A 6 -9.43 11.12 -11.40
CA THR A 6 -9.30 10.02 -10.45
C THR A 6 -8.99 10.66 -9.10
N GLN A 7 -9.97 10.71 -8.20
CA GLN A 7 -9.77 11.19 -6.84
C GLN A 7 -8.86 10.17 -6.14
N GLY A 8 -7.79 10.61 -5.48
CA GLY A 8 -6.99 9.74 -4.58
C GLY A 8 -6.31 8.54 -5.26
N LEU A 9 -5.11 8.76 -5.80
CA LEU A 9 -4.18 7.68 -6.15
C LEU A 9 -3.35 7.32 -4.91
N ALA A 10 -3.48 6.10 -4.41
CA ALA A 10 -2.71 5.65 -3.25
C ALA A 10 -2.32 4.16 -3.37
N THR A 11 -1.13 3.81 -2.91
CA THR A 11 -0.75 2.42 -2.63
C THR A 11 -0.56 2.27 -1.13
N VAL A 12 -1.31 1.37 -0.52
CA VAL A 12 -1.26 1.07 0.91
C VAL A 12 -0.45 -0.20 1.07
N ALA A 13 0.78 -0.06 1.57
CA ALA A 13 1.63 -1.17 1.93
C ALA A 13 1.17 -1.75 3.28
N VAL A 14 0.87 -3.05 3.33
CA VAL A 14 0.37 -3.75 4.52
C VAL A 14 1.24 -4.96 4.81
N ASP A 15 1.60 -5.14 6.07
CA ASP A 15 2.30 -6.32 6.58
C ASP A 15 1.46 -6.96 7.71
N GLY A 16 1.75 -8.21 8.05
CA GLY A 16 1.11 -8.95 9.13
C GLY A 16 0.53 -10.29 8.68
N SER A 17 0.54 -11.26 9.59
CA SER A 17 0.14 -12.64 9.32
C SER A 17 -1.31 -12.82 8.89
N VAL A 18 -2.22 -11.97 9.36
CA VAL A 18 -3.63 -12.01 8.93
C VAL A 18 -3.75 -11.63 7.45
N TYR A 19 -3.13 -10.52 7.06
CA TYR A 19 -3.14 -10.05 5.68
C TYR A 19 -2.38 -11.00 4.74
N GLU A 20 -1.30 -11.62 5.22
CA GLU A 20 -0.51 -12.57 4.42
C GLU A 20 -1.17 -13.95 4.30
N LYS A 21 -1.68 -14.52 5.40
CA LYS A 21 -1.94 -15.97 5.51
C LYS A 21 -3.42 -16.35 5.56
N VAL A 22 -4.32 -15.42 5.92
CA VAL A 22 -5.74 -15.75 6.03
C VAL A 22 -6.38 -15.75 4.65
N PRO A 23 -6.97 -16.89 4.21
CA PRO A 23 -7.62 -16.97 2.91
C PRO A 23 -8.70 -15.90 2.75
N SER A 24 -8.79 -15.32 1.55
CA SER A 24 -9.75 -14.26 1.20
C SER A 24 -9.58 -12.91 1.92
N PHE A 25 -8.74 -12.79 2.95
CA PHE A 25 -8.63 -11.53 3.70
C PHE A 25 -8.17 -10.36 2.81
N GLN A 26 -7.19 -10.57 1.94
CA GLN A 26 -6.72 -9.53 1.01
C GLN A 26 -7.83 -9.01 0.09
N ARG A 27 -8.64 -9.93 -0.44
CA ARG A 27 -9.78 -9.60 -1.30
C ARG A 27 -10.82 -8.78 -0.53
N LEU A 28 -11.25 -9.28 0.63
CA LEU A 28 -12.24 -8.60 1.47
C LEU A 28 -11.74 -7.21 1.92
N TYR A 29 -10.46 -7.10 2.25
CA TYR A 29 -9.86 -5.84 2.66
C TYR A 29 -9.85 -4.80 1.53
N GLN A 30 -9.48 -5.22 0.31
CA GLN A 30 -9.55 -4.37 -0.88
C GLN A 30 -11.00 -4.00 -1.24
N GLU A 31 -11.95 -4.93 -1.14
CA GLU A 31 -13.38 -4.68 -1.35
C GLU A 31 -13.93 -3.66 -0.35
N CYS A 32 -13.59 -3.78 0.95
CA CYS A 32 -13.95 -2.82 1.98
C CYS A 32 -13.40 -1.43 1.69
N ILE A 33 -12.12 -1.31 1.34
CA ILE A 33 -11.51 -0.02 0.99
C ILE A 33 -12.20 0.60 -0.22
N THR A 34 -12.51 -0.20 -1.24
CA THR A 34 -13.21 0.26 -2.44
C THR A 34 -14.64 0.69 -2.11
N GLY A 35 -15.35 -0.04 -1.24
CA GLY A 35 -16.70 0.30 -0.79
C GLY A 35 -16.75 1.60 0.02
N ILE A 36 -15.74 1.88 0.85
CA ILE A 36 -15.64 3.11 1.64
C ILE A 36 -15.28 4.31 0.78
N LEU A 37 -14.27 4.17 -0.09
CA LEU A 37 -13.73 5.29 -0.88
C LEU A 37 -14.53 5.57 -2.17
N GLY A 38 -15.35 4.61 -2.60
CA GLY A 38 -16.13 4.69 -3.82
C GLY A 38 -15.34 4.33 -5.08
N PRO A 39 -16.05 4.10 -6.20
CA PRO A 39 -15.51 3.53 -7.43
C PRO A 39 -14.58 4.49 -8.21
N THR A 40 -14.57 5.78 -7.87
CA THR A 40 -13.69 6.77 -8.51
C THR A 40 -12.31 6.86 -7.86
N SER A 41 -12.11 6.17 -6.73
CA SER A 41 -10.85 6.13 -5.98
C SER A 41 -9.92 5.06 -6.53
N ASN A 42 -8.63 5.37 -6.68
CA ASN A 42 -7.62 4.43 -7.14
C ASN A 42 -6.64 4.09 -5.99
N ALA A 43 -7.20 3.46 -4.96
CA ALA A 43 -6.45 2.96 -3.82
C ALA A 43 -6.17 1.46 -4.00
N LYS A 44 -4.90 1.07 -4.01
CA LYS A 44 -4.45 -0.33 -4.09
C LYS A 44 -3.78 -0.76 -2.79
N VAL A 45 -4.21 -1.89 -2.23
CA VAL A 45 -3.51 -2.50 -1.09
C VAL A 45 -2.51 -3.54 -1.60
N VAL A 46 -1.30 -3.52 -1.06
CA VAL A 46 -0.23 -4.44 -1.44
C VAL A 46 0.40 -5.07 -0.20
N LEU A 47 0.71 -6.37 -0.30
CA LEU A 47 1.49 -7.05 0.74
C LEU A 47 2.93 -6.53 0.69
N GLN A 48 3.43 -6.09 1.83
CA GLN A 48 4.78 -5.61 2.02
C GLN A 48 5.48 -6.55 3.01
N LYS A 49 6.60 -7.14 2.58
CA LYS A 49 7.39 -8.06 3.41
C LYS A 49 8.65 -7.38 3.90
N ASP A 50 8.98 -7.59 5.16
CA ASP A 50 10.22 -7.13 5.80
C ASP A 50 10.44 -5.61 5.69
N GLY A 51 9.42 -4.84 6.09
CA GLY A 51 9.47 -3.37 6.00
C GLY A 51 10.45 -2.77 6.99
N SER A 52 10.62 -3.43 8.12
CA SER A 52 11.61 -3.06 9.14
C SER A 52 13.04 -3.22 8.61
N GLY A 53 13.39 -4.36 8.00
CA GLY A 53 14.73 -4.62 7.47
C GLY A 53 15.06 -3.76 6.26
N VAL A 54 14.28 -3.90 5.19
CA VAL A 54 14.51 -3.21 3.91
C VAL A 54 14.36 -1.68 4.09
N GLY A 55 13.35 -1.24 4.85
CA GLY A 55 13.12 0.17 5.11
C GLY A 55 14.24 0.81 5.93
N ALA A 56 14.71 0.14 6.99
CA ALA A 56 15.85 0.63 7.77
C ALA A 56 17.12 0.73 6.93
N ALA A 57 17.41 -0.28 6.10
CA ALA A 57 18.56 -0.26 5.20
C ALA A 57 18.49 0.91 4.19
N MET A 58 17.31 1.15 3.62
CA MET A 58 17.09 2.27 2.68
C MET A 58 17.32 3.63 3.35
N ILE A 59 16.76 3.85 4.55
CA ILE A 59 16.96 5.09 5.31
C ILE A 59 18.45 5.30 5.63
N CYS A 60 19.13 4.25 6.11
CA CYS A 60 20.57 4.30 6.38
C CYS A 60 21.38 4.67 5.13
N ALA A 61 21.07 4.08 3.98
CA ALA A 61 21.74 4.38 2.72
C ALA A 61 21.52 5.84 2.28
N LEU A 62 20.31 6.37 2.43
CA LEU A 62 20.01 7.78 2.15
C LEU A 62 20.82 8.71 3.06
N ALA A 63 20.81 8.45 4.37
CA ALA A 63 21.54 9.25 5.35
C ALA A 63 23.06 9.21 5.13
N ALA A 64 23.61 8.04 4.79
CA ALA A 64 25.03 7.87 4.52
C ALA A 64 25.51 8.60 3.24
N ASN A 65 24.61 8.81 2.28
CA ASN A 65 24.89 9.50 1.02
C ASN A 65 24.59 11.02 1.06
N GLN A 66 24.18 11.58 2.20
CA GLN A 66 24.01 13.04 2.37
C GLN A 66 25.32 13.77 2.76
N LYS A 67 26.48 13.23 2.37
CA LYS A 67 27.79 13.88 2.59
C LYS A 67 28.16 14.79 1.43
#